data_AF-A0A8R1E9J3-F1
#
_entry.id   AF-A0A8R1E9J3-F1
#
_cell.length_a   1.000
_cell.length_b   1.000
_cell.length_c   1.000
_cell.angle_alpha   90.00
_cell.angle_beta   90.00
_cell.angle_gamma   90.00
#
_symmetry.space_group_name_H-M   'P 1'
#
loop_
_entity.id
_entity.type
_entity.pdbx_description
1 polymer ?
#
loop_
_entity_poly.entity_id
_entity_poly.type
_entity_poly.pdbx_seq_one_letter_code
_entity_poly.pdbx_strand_id
1 'polypeptide(L)'
;MHAKFIVRLERICSDLHRRLKDNFDLSKHPKLSAAVLKDIASEAYKNVGNKFAEIREAYSLYIGVSETESILLSPVRKRVIDVFTRVNAFAAKSYDDDSKAVAALPNVQQLVLMLNK
;
A
#
# COMPACT_ATOMS: atom_id res chain seq x y z
N MET A 1 4.52 -14.19 -16.39
CA MET A 1 3.54 -14.09 -15.27
C MET A 1 3.80 -12.93 -14.29
N HIS A 2 4.94 -12.23 -14.33
CA HIS A 2 5.23 -11.11 -13.40
C HIS A 2 4.56 -9.75 -13.70
N ALA A 3 4.12 -9.51 -14.95
CA ALA A 3 3.58 -8.20 -15.34
C ALA A 3 2.12 -7.95 -14.91
N LYS A 4 1.33 -9.00 -14.60
CA LYS A 4 -0.09 -8.85 -14.26
C LYS A 4 -0.35 -8.31 -12.85
N PHE A 5 0.60 -8.48 -11.91
CA PHE A 5 0.45 -8.05 -10.51
C PHE A 5 0.75 -6.56 -10.30
N ILE A 6 1.78 -6.04 -10.97
CA ILE A 6 2.11 -4.61 -11.02
C ILE A 6 0.92 -3.81 -11.59
N VAL A 7 0.29 -4.33 -12.65
CA VAL A 7 -0.88 -3.71 -13.28
C VAL A 7 -2.11 -3.70 -12.36
N ARG A 8 -2.25 -4.65 -11.42
CA ARG A 8 -3.41 -4.68 -10.49
C ARG A 8 -3.28 -3.62 -9.38
N LEU A 9 -2.07 -3.40 -8.87
CA LEU A 9 -1.73 -2.36 -7.90
C LEU A 9 -1.70 -0.96 -8.54
N GLU A 10 -1.16 -0.85 -9.75
CA GLU A 10 -1.30 0.38 -10.55
C GLU A 10 -2.75 0.67 -10.89
N ARG A 11 -3.59 -0.32 -11.14
CA ARG A 11 -5.02 -0.09 -11.42
C ARG A 11 -5.75 0.45 -10.20
N ILE A 12 -5.48 -0.05 -8.99
CA ILE A 12 -6.04 0.49 -7.75
C ILE A 12 -5.52 1.93 -7.48
N CYS A 13 -4.22 2.18 -7.66
CA CYS A 13 -3.65 3.52 -7.50
C CYS A 13 -4.08 4.51 -8.59
N SER A 14 -4.27 4.04 -9.84
CA SER A 14 -4.67 4.84 -11.00
C SER A 14 -6.17 5.10 -10.99
N ASP A 15 -7.00 4.19 -10.47
CA ASP A 15 -8.42 4.44 -10.18
C ASP A 15 -8.59 5.46 -9.04
N LEU A 16 -7.72 5.42 -8.02
CA LEU A 16 -7.69 6.43 -6.96
C LEU A 16 -7.24 7.79 -7.48
N HIS A 17 -6.21 7.83 -8.33
CA HIS A 17 -5.67 9.05 -8.94
C HIS A 17 -6.60 9.66 -10.00
N ARG A 18 -7.29 8.85 -10.80
CA ARG A 18 -8.27 9.28 -11.80
C ARG A 18 -9.54 9.87 -11.18
N ARG A 19 -9.89 9.45 -9.96
CA ARG A 19 -11.06 9.97 -9.23
C ARG A 19 -10.80 11.29 -8.50
N LEU A 20 -9.54 11.74 -8.38
CA LEU A 20 -9.14 12.89 -7.56
C LEU A 20 -8.77 14.15 -8.37
N LYS A 21 -9.34 14.37 -9.56
CA LYS A 21 -9.17 15.64 -10.27
C LYS A 21 -10.18 16.68 -9.83
N ASP A 22 -9.64 17.81 -9.38
CA ASP A 22 -10.17 19.17 -9.18
C ASP A 22 -11.61 19.29 -8.65
N ASN A 23 -11.72 19.75 -7.40
CA ASN A 23 -12.96 19.98 -6.62
C ASN A 23 -13.71 18.71 -6.19
N PHE A 24 -13.00 17.81 -5.49
CA PHE A 24 -13.56 16.57 -4.98
C PHE A 24 -14.30 16.79 -3.64
N ASP A 25 -15.62 16.84 -3.69
CA ASP A 25 -16.50 16.97 -2.52
C ASP A 25 -16.73 15.59 -1.88
N LEU A 26 -16.03 15.32 -0.78
CA LEU A 26 -16.08 14.05 -0.02
C LEU A 26 -17.51 13.67 0.39
N SER A 27 -18.37 14.66 0.61
CA SER A 27 -19.78 14.51 1.01
C SER A 27 -20.60 13.74 -0.03
N LYS A 28 -20.18 13.73 -1.30
CA LYS A 28 -20.90 13.10 -2.43
C LYS A 28 -20.44 11.66 -2.71
N HIS A 29 -19.43 11.16 -2.00
CA HIS A 29 -18.86 9.83 -2.22
C HIS A 29 -18.78 9.02 -0.92
N PRO A 30 -19.87 8.37 -0.48
CA PRO A 30 -19.88 7.51 0.71
C PRO A 30 -18.89 6.33 0.63
N LYS A 31 -18.37 6.03 -0.57
CA LYS A 31 -17.32 5.05 -0.85
C LYS A 31 -15.89 5.50 -0.49
N LEU A 32 -15.71 6.71 0.06
CA LEU A 32 -14.43 7.27 0.48
C LEU A 32 -14.45 7.78 1.93
N SER A 33 -15.37 7.26 2.75
CA SER A 33 -15.35 7.52 4.20
C SER A 33 -14.04 7.00 4.80
N ALA A 34 -13.60 7.63 5.90
CA ALA A 34 -12.41 7.20 6.63
C ALA A 34 -12.44 5.71 7.01
N ALA A 35 -13.63 5.18 7.34
CA ALA A 35 -13.84 3.76 7.64
C ALA A 35 -13.57 2.86 6.43
N VAL A 36 -14.06 3.23 5.24
CA VAL A 36 -13.81 2.47 4.01
C VAL A 36 -12.32 2.51 3.66
N LEU A 37 -11.66 3.65 3.84
CA LEU A 37 -10.23 3.76 3.58
C LEU A 37 -9.41 2.89 4.55
N LYS A 38 -9.80 2.86 5.84
CA LYS A 38 -9.21 1.98 6.85
C LYS A 38 -9.31 0.51 6.42
N ASP A 39 -10.50 0.08 6.01
CA ASP A 39 -10.75 -1.32 5.65
C ASP A 39 -9.90 -1.74 4.46
N ILE A 40 -9.89 -0.92 3.39
CA ILE A 40 -9.06 -1.15 2.20
C ILE A 40 -7.57 -1.16 2.55
N ALA A 41 -7.09 -0.18 3.33
CA ALA A 41 -5.69 -0.09 3.70
C ALA A 41 -5.26 -1.27 4.59
N SER A 42 -6.12 -1.71 5.51
CA SER A 42 -5.88 -2.85 6.38
C SER A 42 -5.84 -4.17 5.62
N GLU A 43 -6.78 -4.36 4.69
CA GLU A 43 -6.80 -5.53 3.81
C GLU A 43 -5.55 -5.55 2.91
N ALA A 44 -5.22 -4.42 2.28
CA ALA A 44 -4.02 -4.29 1.45
C ALA A 44 -2.75 -4.57 2.25
N TYR A 45 -2.63 -4.05 3.48
CA TYR A 45 -1.49 -4.27 4.35
C TYR A 45 -1.30 -5.76 4.66
N LYS A 46 -2.38 -6.47 5.03
CA LYS A 46 -2.35 -7.92 5.29
C LYS A 46 -1.96 -8.70 4.04
N ASN A 47 -2.60 -8.40 2.90
CA ASN A 47 -2.35 -9.10 1.65
C ASN A 47 -0.91 -8.90 1.15
N VAL A 48 -0.39 -7.67 1.23
CA VAL A 48 1.00 -7.38 0.88
C VAL A 48 1.95 -8.14 1.81
N GLY A 49 1.72 -8.13 3.12
CA GLY A 49 2.56 -8.86 4.07
C GLY A 49 2.61 -10.36 3.79
N ASN A 50 1.46 -10.99 3.60
CA ASN A 50 1.38 -12.42 3.29
C ASN A 50 2.10 -12.75 1.97
N LYS A 51 1.85 -11.98 0.91
CA LYS A 51 2.49 -12.22 -0.39
C LYS A 51 3.97 -11.90 -0.41
N PHE A 52 4.41 -10.91 0.35
CA PHE A 52 5.82 -10.59 0.47
C PHE A 52 6.57 -11.72 1.20
N ALA A 53 5.98 -12.29 2.26
CA ALA A 53 6.53 -13.45 2.95
C ALA A 53 6.64 -14.68 2.03
N GLU A 54 5.58 -15.02 1.28
CA GLU A 54 5.61 -16.10 0.29
C GLU A 54 6.74 -15.92 -0.75
N ILE A 55 6.93 -14.70 -1.25
CA ILE A 55 8.01 -14.39 -2.21
C ILE A 55 9.38 -14.54 -1.55
N ARG A 56 9.53 -14.05 -0.31
CA ARG A 56 10.80 -14.13 0.41
C ARG A 56 11.19 -15.58 0.69
N GLU A 57 10.25 -16.43 1.08
CA GLU A 57 10.47 -17.86 1.25
C GLU A 57 10.92 -18.53 -0.05
N ALA A 58 10.26 -18.21 -1.17
CA ALA A 58 10.69 -18.71 -2.48
C ALA A 58 12.10 -18.22 -2.86
N TYR A 59 12.41 -16.96 -2.60
CA TYR A 59 13.74 -16.40 -2.85
C TYR A 59 14.80 -17.09 -1.99
N SER A 60 14.53 -17.29 -0.71
CA SER A 60 15.41 -18.01 0.21
C SER A 60 15.66 -19.46 -0.25
N LEU A 61 14.65 -20.13 -0.81
CA LEU A 61 14.75 -21.48 -1.32
C LEU A 61 15.55 -21.59 -2.63
N TYR A 62 15.35 -20.66 -3.57
CA TYR A 62 15.92 -20.75 -4.93
C TYR A 62 17.17 -19.92 -5.15
N ILE A 63 17.39 -18.86 -4.38
CA ILE A 63 18.56 -17.98 -4.46
C ILE A 63 19.53 -18.30 -3.32
N GLY A 64 19.05 -18.29 -2.08
CA GLY A 64 19.83 -18.67 -0.89
C GLY A 64 20.98 -17.71 -0.55
N VAL A 65 21.00 -16.52 -1.16
CA VAL A 65 22.03 -15.49 -0.94
C VAL A 65 21.34 -14.19 -0.53
N SER A 66 21.43 -13.88 0.76
CA SER A 66 20.70 -12.77 1.40
C SER A 66 20.94 -11.40 0.76
N GLU A 67 22.17 -11.11 0.33
CA GLU A 67 22.50 -9.85 -0.34
C GLU A 67 21.80 -9.73 -1.69
N THR A 68 21.86 -10.79 -2.51
CA THR A 68 21.19 -10.85 -3.81
C THR A 68 19.69 -10.74 -3.67
N GLU A 69 19.10 -11.46 -2.71
CA GLU A 69 17.67 -11.40 -2.41
C GLU A 69 17.26 -9.98 -2.00
N SER A 70 18.07 -9.32 -1.17
CA SER A 70 17.81 -7.95 -0.71
C SER A 70 17.82 -6.94 -1.87
N ILE A 71 18.78 -7.06 -2.79
CA ILE A 71 18.87 -6.25 -4.00
C ILE A 71 17.63 -6.47 -4.88
N LEU A 72 17.25 -7.73 -5.12
CA LEU A 72 16.11 -8.08 -5.97
C LEU A 72 14.76 -7.65 -5.36
N LEU A 73 14.62 -7.67 -4.04
CA LEU A 73 13.41 -7.25 -3.34
C LEU A 73 13.35 -5.75 -3.06
N SER A 74 14.46 -5.02 -3.19
CA SER A 74 14.52 -3.56 -2.96
C SER A 74 13.48 -2.76 -3.78
N PRO A 75 13.29 -2.99 -5.10
CA PRO A 75 12.28 -2.28 -5.88
C PRO A 75 10.85 -2.56 -5.40
N VAL A 76 10.58 -3.78 -4.94
CA VAL A 76 9.26 -4.16 -4.41
C VAL A 76 8.99 -3.43 -3.10
N ARG A 77 9.97 -3.42 -2.18
CA ARG A 77 9.87 -2.70 -0.90
C ARG A 77 9.61 -1.21 -1.12
N LYS A 78 10.40 -0.58 -2.00
CA LYS A 78 10.22 0.84 -2.35
C LYS A 78 8.82 1.10 -2.89
N ARG A 79 8.33 0.25 -3.80
CA ARG A 79 7.00 0.43 -4.40
C ARG A 79 5.87 0.35 -3.39
N VAL A 80 5.93 -0.60 -2.45
CA VAL A 80 4.95 -0.72 -1.37
C VAL A 80 4.93 0.55 -0.52
N ILE A 81 6.11 1.01 -0.06
CA ILE A 81 6.25 2.21 0.76
C ILE A 81 5.70 3.44 0.02
N ASP A 82 6.04 3.61 -1.25
CA ASP A 82 5.60 4.75 -2.06
C ASP A 82 4.07 4.79 -2.20
N VAL A 83 3.41 3.64 -2.38
CA VAL A 83 1.95 3.58 -2.50
C VAL A 83 1.27 4.01 -1.20
N PHE A 84 1.64 3.43 -0.07
CA PHE A 84 1.04 3.79 1.22
C PHE A 84 1.38 5.22 1.64
N THR A 85 2.55 5.74 1.26
CA THR A 85 2.90 7.16 1.48
C THR A 85 1.94 8.09 0.72
N ARG A 86 1.58 7.75 -0.52
CA ARG A 86 0.59 8.54 -1.28
C ARG A 86 -0.80 8.46 -0.66
N VAL A 87 -1.20 7.30 -0.15
CA VAL A 87 -2.49 7.14 0.55
C VAL A 87 -2.52 7.97 1.84
N ASN A 88 -1.44 7.95 2.62
CA ASN A 88 -1.30 8.81 3.81
C ASN A 88 -1.34 10.30 3.44
N ALA A 89 -0.64 10.72 2.39
CA ALA A 89 -0.67 12.10 1.93
C ALA A 89 -2.05 12.55 1.43
N PHE A 90 -2.82 11.64 0.84
CA PHE A 90 -4.21 11.88 0.47
C PHE A 90 -5.09 12.07 1.72
N ALA A 91 -5.05 11.13 2.66
CA ALA A 91 -5.82 11.23 3.90
C ALA A 91 -5.48 12.50 4.70
N ALA A 92 -4.20 12.88 4.76
CA ALA A 92 -3.76 14.10 5.43
C ALA A 92 -4.36 15.39 4.83
N LYS A 93 -4.65 15.40 3.52
CA LYS A 93 -5.25 16.55 2.81
C LYS A 93 -6.77 16.54 2.83
N SER A 94 -7.37 15.36 2.90
CA SER A 94 -8.81 15.16 2.67
C SER A 94 -9.63 14.96 3.94
N TYR A 95 -9.00 14.60 5.05
CA TYR A 95 -9.68 14.28 6.30
C TYR A 95 -9.34 15.29 7.40
N ASP A 96 -10.32 15.59 8.25
CA ASP A 96 -10.10 16.22 9.56
C ASP A 96 -9.40 15.24 10.52
N ASP A 97 -9.03 15.72 11.70
CA ASP A 97 -8.23 14.93 12.65
C ASP A 97 -9.00 13.72 13.22
N ASP A 98 -10.32 13.82 13.39
CA ASP A 98 -11.17 12.70 13.80
C ASP A 98 -11.23 11.61 12.71
N SER A 99 -11.40 12.03 11.47
CA SER A 99 -11.42 11.16 10.30
C SER A 99 -10.06 10.52 10.03
N LYS A 100 -8.94 11.20 10.32
CA LYS A 100 -7.60 10.59 10.29
C LYS A 100 -7.45 9.51 11.36
N ALA A 101 -7.95 9.77 12.58
CA ALA A 101 -7.94 8.79 13.66
C ALA A 101 -8.78 7.55 13.31
N VAL A 102 -9.92 7.74 12.64
CA VAL A 102 -10.74 6.63 12.12
C VAL A 102 -10.01 5.87 11.02
N ALA A 103 -9.36 6.56 10.07
CA ALA A 103 -8.66 5.93 8.95
C ALA A 103 -7.48 5.04 9.41
N ALA A 104 -6.81 5.42 10.51
CA ALA A 104 -5.77 4.64 11.19
C ALA A 104 -4.75 3.98 10.24
N LEU A 105 -4.29 4.74 9.24
CA LEU A 105 -3.44 4.22 8.16
C LEU A 105 -2.06 3.80 8.69
N PRO A 106 -1.47 2.73 8.16
CA PRO A 106 -0.14 2.31 8.56
C PRO A 106 0.91 3.35 8.13
N ASN A 107 1.80 3.67 9.06
CA ASN A 107 2.91 4.57 8.81
C ASN A 107 4.09 3.86 8.12
N VAL A 108 5.06 4.63 7.65
CA VAL A 108 6.23 4.12 6.93
C VAL A 108 7.02 3.10 7.76
N GLN A 109 7.19 3.33 9.06
CA GLN A 109 7.93 2.40 9.92
C GLN A 109 7.22 1.05 10.06
N GLN A 110 5.89 1.05 10.20
CA GLN A 110 5.09 -0.18 10.25
C GLN A 110 5.23 -0.98 8.94
N LEU A 111 5.26 -0.31 7.79
CA LEU A 111 5.48 -0.95 6.49
C LEU A 111 6.88 -1.53 6.38
N VAL A 112 7.91 -0.78 6.76
CA VAL A 112 9.31 -1.26 6.75
C VAL A 112 9.44 -2.48 7.66
N LEU A 113 8.83 -2.47 8.84
CA LEU A 113 8.84 -3.61 9.74
C LEU A 113 8.14 -4.82 9.11
N MET A 114 6.97 -4.63 8.50
CA MET A 114 6.24 -5.71 7.81
C MET A 114 7.05 -6.31 6.64
N LEU A 115 7.78 -5.49 5.90
CA LEU A 115 8.60 -5.91 4.75
C LEU A 115 9.96 -6.50 5.15
N ASN A 116 10.34 -6.41 6.42
CA ASN A 116 11.58 -6.96 6.95
C ASN A 116 11.34 -8.19 7.86
N LYS A 117 10.09 -8.48 8.22
CA LYS A 117 9.70 -9.74 8.86
C LYS A 117 9.93 -10.90 7.92
#